data_AF-A0A7C7FNK2-F1
#
_entry.id   AF-A0A7C7FNK2-F1
#
_cell.length_a   1.000
_cell.length_b   1.000
_cell.length_c   1.000
_cell.angle_alpha   90.00
_cell.angle_beta   90.00
_cell.angle_gamma   90.00
#
_symmetry.space_group_name_H-M   'P 1'
#
loop_
_entity.id
_entity.type
_entity.pdbx_description
1 polymer ?
#
loop_
_entity_poly.entity_id
_entity_poly.type
_entity_poly.pdbx_seq_one_letter_code
_entity_poly.pdbx_strand_id
1 'polypeptide(L)' 'RAVLEAGEAKSGITIHHVNENYDEGQIIFQATCTVDPADTPESLAQKVHELEHEHYAKVISGL' A
#
# COMPACT_ATOMS: atom_id res chain seq x y z
N ARG A 1 -1.32 11.90 -2.67
CA ARG A 1 -1.26 13.28 -2.12
C ARG A 1 -1.94 13.36 -0.75
N ALA A 2 -3.17 12.84 -0.60
CA ALA A 2 -3.92 12.84 0.66
C ALA A 2 -3.12 12.47 1.92
N VAL A 3 -2.30 11.41 1.90
CA VAL A 3 -1.48 10.97 3.05
C VAL A 3 -0.47 12.05 3.50
N LEU A 4 0.23 12.68 2.56
CA LEU A 4 1.19 13.75 2.84
C LEU A 4 0.49 15.03 3.31
N GLU A 5 -0.66 15.35 2.71
CA GLU A 5 -1.47 16.52 3.09
C GLU A 5 -2.11 16.36 4.46
N ALA A 6 -2.45 15.13 4.86
CA ALA A 6 -2.96 14.80 6.19
C ALA A 6 -1.85 14.69 7.26
N GLY A 7 -0.58 14.69 6.87
CA GLY A 7 0.55 14.55 7.79
C GLY A 7 0.65 13.16 8.43
N GLU A 8 0.11 12.13 7.76
CA GLU A 8 0.14 10.75 8.25
C GLU A 8 1.57 10.22 8.27
N ALA A 9 1.96 9.56 9.36
CA ALA A 9 3.32 9.01 9.52
C ALA A 9 3.53 7.67 8.78
N LYS A 10 2.46 7.08 8.25
CA LYS A 10 2.48 5.75 7.60
C LYS A 10 1.59 5.73 6.36
N SER A 11 2.04 4.97 5.38
CA SER A 11 1.28 4.58 4.20
C SER A 11 1.48 3.09 3.95
N GLY A 12 1.00 2.56 2.84
CA GLY A 12 1.15 1.14 2.55
C GLY A 12 0.27 0.62 1.43
N ILE A 13 0.21 -0.70 1.37
CA ILE A 13 -0.57 -1.47 0.40
C ILE A 13 -1.56 -2.38 1.12
N THR A 14 -2.67 -2.66 0.46
CA THR A 14 -3.63 -3.69 0.86
C THR A 14 -3.89 -4.60 -0.34
N ILE A 15 -3.78 -5.91 -0.13
CA ILE A 15 -4.17 -6.92 -1.11
C ILE A 15 -5.45 -7.55 -0.59
N HIS A 16 -6.52 -7.51 -1.38
CA HIS A 16 -7.82 -8.03 -1.01
C HIS A 16 -8.47 -8.78 -2.19
N HIS A 17 -9.45 -9.63 -1.89
CA HIS A 17 -10.26 -10.27 -2.92
C HIS A 17 -11.16 -9.24 -3.62
N VAL A 18 -11.39 -9.39 -4.92
CA VAL A 18 -12.37 -8.56 -5.64
C VAL A 18 -13.77 -9.06 -5.32
N ASN A 19 -14.70 -8.15 -4.97
CA ASN A 19 -16.12 -8.43 -4.83
C ASN A 19 -16.96 -7.30 -5.48
N GLU A 20 -18.29 -7.34 -5.32
CA GLU A 20 -19.21 -6.36 -5.92
C GLU A 20 -19.10 -4.97 -5.27
N ASN A 21 -18.53 -4.89 -4.07
CA ASN A 21 -18.35 -3.66 -3.32
C ASN A 21 -16.95 -3.09 -3.58
N TYR A 22 -16.89 -1.84 -4.01
CA TYR A 22 -15.60 -1.22 -4.29
C TYR A 22 -14.74 -1.12 -3.03
N ASP A 23 -13.55 -1.74 -3.07
CA ASP A 23 -12.53 -1.70 -1.99
C ASP A 23 -12.96 -2.38 -0.67
N GLU A 24 -14.03 -3.18 -0.67
CA GLU A 24 -14.52 -3.91 0.53
C GLU A 24 -14.30 -5.42 0.43
N GLY A 25 -13.32 -5.82 -0.37
CA GLY A 25 -12.87 -7.20 -0.43
C GLY A 25 -12.36 -7.72 0.90
N GLN A 26 -12.42 -9.03 1.10
CA GLN A 26 -11.70 -9.64 2.23
C GLN A 26 -10.20 -9.38 2.06
N ILE A 27 -9.61 -8.75 3.08
CA ILE A 27 -8.17 -8.47 3.13
C ILE A 27 -7.40 -9.79 3.23
N ILE A 28 -6.45 -9.96 2.32
CA ILE A 28 -5.53 -11.09 2.25
C ILE A 28 -4.22 -10.71 2.93
N PHE A 29 -3.74 -9.48 2.70
CA PHE A 29 -2.47 -9.00 3.22
C PHE A 29 -2.42 -7.47 3.28
N GLN A 30 -1.66 -6.94 4.24
CA GLN A 30 -1.34 -5.52 4.34
C GLN A 30 0.13 -5.34 4.71
N ALA A 31 0.78 -4.37 4.07
CA ALA A 31 2.12 -3.93 4.43
C ALA A 31 2.16 -2.41 4.50
N THR A 32 3.04 -1.87 5.35
CA THR A 32 3.14 -0.44 5.60
C THR A 32 4.56 0.06 5.37
N CYS A 33 4.69 1.28 4.86
CA CYS A 33 5.94 2.03 4.80
C CYS A 33 5.82 3.30 5.66
N THR A 34 6.98 3.78 6.11
CA THR A 34 7.08 5.06 6.81
C THR A 34 6.95 6.21 5.81
N VAL A 35 6.20 7.24 6.20
CA VAL A 35 6.12 8.51 5.48
C VAL A 35 7.07 9.49 6.18
N ASP A 36 8.12 9.88 5.47
CA ASP A 36 9.07 10.85 5.98
C ASP A 36 8.57 12.28 5.71
N PRO A 37 8.85 13.27 6.59
CA PRO A 37 8.43 14.66 6.36
C PRO A 37 8.98 15.29 5.07
N ALA A 38 10.04 14.70 4.51
CA ALA A 38 10.65 15.13 3.25
C ALA A 38 10.10 14.39 2.02
N ASP A 39 9.19 13.42 2.20
CA ASP A 39 8.63 12.67 1.08
C ASP A 39 7.79 13.59 0.19
N THR A 40 8.06 13.52 -1.12
CA THR A 40 7.17 14.02 -2.15
C THR A 40 6.15 12.95 -2.53
N PRO A 41 5.01 13.30 -3.16
CA PRO A 41 4.05 12.33 -3.65
C PRO A 41 4.67 11.24 -4.52
N GLU A 42 5.68 11.59 -5.32
CA GLU A 42 6.40 10.68 -6.20
C GLU A 42 7.28 9.71 -5.40
N SER A 43 8.03 10.20 -4.42
CA SER A 43 8.85 9.34 -3.55
C SER A 43 8.01 8.39 -2.70
N LEU A 44 6.87 8.86 -2.18
CA LEU A 44 5.95 8.02 -1.43
C LEU A 44 5.30 6.96 -2.33
N ALA A 45 4.91 7.34 -3.56
CA ALA A 45 4.38 6.38 -4.54
C ALA A 45 5.42 5.30 -4.88
N GLN A 46 6.71 5.66 -4.98
CA GLN A 46 7.77 4.69 -5.19
C GLN A 46 7.88 3.71 -4.01
N LYS A 47 7.88 4.20 -2.75
CA LYS A 47 7.88 3.33 -1.55
C LYS A 47 6.71 2.35 -1.55
N VAL A 48 5.52 2.81 -1.92
CA VAL A 48 4.31 1.97 -2.02
C VAL A 48 4.48 0.93 -3.13
N HIS A 49 4.99 1.32 -4.29
CA HIS A 49 5.19 0.42 -5.43
C HIS A 49 6.26 -0.66 -5.15
N GLU A 50 7.32 -0.31 -4.42
CA GLU A 50 8.31 -1.27 -3.94
C GLU A 50 7.67 -2.35 -3.04
N LEU A 51 6.75 -1.95 -2.15
CA LEU A 51 5.97 -2.91 -1.34
C LEU A 51 5.10 -3.82 -2.24
N GLU A 52 4.46 -3.28 -3.28
CA GLU A 52 3.66 -4.09 -4.21
C GLU A 52 4.52 -5.15 -4.88
N HIS A 53 5.67 -4.75 -5.43
CA HIS A 53 6.59 -5.65 -6.11
C HIS A 53 7.16 -6.72 -5.17
N GLU A 54 7.41 -6.36 -3.92
CA GLU A 54 7.92 -7.30 -2.92
C GLU A 54 6.88 -8.34 -2.50
N HIS A 55 5.63 -7.93 -2.31
CA HIS A 55 4.62 -8.74 -1.63
C HIS A 55 3.62 -9.39 -2.57
N TYR A 56 3.22 -8.73 -3.67
CA TYR A 56 2.10 -9.18 -4.49
C TYR A 56 2.31 -10.60 -5.04
N ALA A 57 3.46 -10.87 -5.65
CA ALA A 57 3.76 -12.19 -6.20
C ALA A 57 3.81 -13.28 -5.12
N LYS A 58 4.38 -12.99 -3.94
CA LYS A 58 4.47 -13.93 -2.82
C LYS A 58 3.09 -14.28 -2.27
N VAL A 59 2.27 -13.26 -2.02
CA VAL A 59 0.92 -13.40 -1.48
C VAL A 59 0.02 -14.19 -2.43
N ILE A 60 0.09 -13.94 -3.74
CA ILE A 60 -0.73 -14.67 -4.72
C ILE A 60 -0.21 -16.08 -5.00
N SER A 61 1.10 -16.31 -4.93
CA SER A 61 1.69 -17.65 -5.10
C SER A 61 1.56 -18.56 -3.87
N GLY A 62 1.14 -18.01 -2.73
CA GLY A 62 0.99 -18.74 -1.46
C GLY A 62 2.32 -19.21 -0.86
N LEU A 63 3.43 -18.56 -1.24
CA LEU A 63 4.79 -18.83 -0.75
C LEU A 63 5.01 -18.35 0.70
#